data_AF-A0A928W9U2-F1
#
_entry.id   AF-A0A928W9U2-F1
#
_cell.length_a   1.000
_cell.length_b   1.000
_cell.length_c   1.000
_cell.angle_alpha   90.00
_cell.angle_beta   90.00
_cell.angle_gamma   90.00
#
_symmetry.space_group_name_H-M   'P 1'
#
loop_
_entity.id
_entity.type
_entity.pdbx_description
1 polymer ?
#
loop_
_entity_poly.entity_id
_entity_poly.type
_entity_poly.pdbx_seq_one_letter_code
_entity_poly.pdbx_strand_id
1 'polypeptide(L)'
;MLLLKLLPNFWSKTTHNPQLYKARKRHNNLPKTEHDKFYHLASRDYEQARNIAQHRYSELAQMLRAVVKEHYTSAEQNKINSIIIYIIDILASKANIFPDMDHENVWYTDHYDLIELARNMGVGDETLPHWQEEPNLYNRYLELCASDLVKILLEISEEGLIEGHQPGADVNEWFNYIAREALKSRKRLSRYRQKQSESFCIFYRSSGIEDWDKN
;
A
#
# COMPACT_ATOMS: atom_id res chain seq x y z
N MET A 1 9.94 27.53 38.22
CA MET A 1 9.34 27.28 36.89
C MET A 1 10.03 26.08 36.25
N LEU A 2 9.41 24.90 36.32
CA LEU A 2 10.02 23.63 35.87
C LEU A 2 8.96 22.69 35.29
N LEU A 3 8.10 23.21 34.41
CA LEU A 3 7.00 22.48 33.75
C LEU A 3 7.11 22.44 32.21
N LEU A 4 8.25 22.81 31.63
CA LEU A 4 8.45 22.85 30.17
C LEU A 4 9.17 21.63 29.60
N LYS A 5 9.52 20.62 30.41
CA LYS A 5 10.24 19.42 29.95
C LYS A 5 9.35 18.21 29.60
N LEU A 6 8.03 18.36 29.62
CA LEU A 6 7.07 17.26 29.41
C LEU A 6 6.15 17.43 28.20
N LEU A 7 6.43 18.37 27.30
CA LEU A 7 5.86 18.32 25.96
C LEU A 7 6.74 17.37 25.13
N PRO A 8 6.22 16.23 24.64
CA PRO A 8 6.87 15.56 23.53
C PRO A 8 6.92 16.60 22.41
N ASN A 9 8.11 16.91 21.92
CA ASN A 9 8.27 17.59 20.65
C ASN A 9 7.56 16.75 19.58
N PHE A 10 6.27 16.97 19.36
CA PHE A 10 5.48 16.42 18.26
C PHE A 10 5.99 16.89 16.89
N TRP A 11 6.99 17.78 16.89
CA TRP A 11 7.75 18.24 15.72
C TRP A 11 9.03 17.44 15.52
N SER A 12 8.93 16.13 15.71
CA SER A 12 10.02 15.22 15.45
C SER A 12 10.22 15.13 13.93
N LYS A 13 11.14 15.96 13.42
CA LYS A 13 11.93 15.77 12.19
C LYS A 13 12.77 14.47 12.26
N THR A 14 12.27 13.42 12.91
CA THR A 14 13.00 12.20 13.22
C THR A 14 12.21 10.99 12.76
N THR A 15 12.51 10.55 11.54
CA THR A 15 12.96 9.18 11.25
C THR A 15 13.46 9.13 9.80
N HIS A 16 14.48 9.94 9.47
CA HIS A 16 15.21 9.72 8.22
C HIS A 16 15.94 8.38 8.35
N ASN A 17 15.39 7.34 7.75
CA ASN A 17 16.07 6.05 7.61
C ASN A 17 16.89 6.10 6.30
N PRO A 18 18.23 6.22 6.38
CA PRO A 18 19.07 6.40 5.20
C PRO A 18 19.07 5.15 4.30
N GLN A 19 18.86 3.95 4.85
CA GLN A 19 18.77 2.73 4.06
C GLN A 19 17.48 2.69 3.23
N LEU A 20 16.34 3.03 3.85
CA LEU A 20 15.06 3.14 3.13
C LEU A 20 15.11 4.25 2.09
N TYR A 21 15.73 5.39 2.41
CA TYR A 21 15.92 6.47 1.43
C TYR A 21 16.76 6.00 0.23
N LYS A 22 17.87 5.29 0.46
CA LYS A 22 18.67 4.69 -0.60
C LYS A 22 17.90 3.64 -1.42
N ALA A 23 17.07 2.83 -0.78
CA ALA A 23 16.23 1.84 -1.47
C ALA A 23 15.20 2.51 -2.38
N ARG A 24 14.46 3.51 -1.87
CA ARG A 24 13.55 4.35 -2.68
C ARG A 24 14.26 5.01 -3.84
N LYS A 25 15.44 5.60 -3.60
CA LYS A 25 16.21 6.24 -4.66
C LYS A 25 16.65 5.24 -5.73
N ARG A 26 17.08 4.03 -5.34
CA ARG A 26 17.41 2.96 -6.28
C ARG A 26 16.20 2.56 -7.12
N HIS A 27 15.05 2.34 -6.48
CA HIS A 27 13.78 2.00 -7.14
C HIS A 27 13.35 3.08 -8.14
N ASN A 28 13.33 4.33 -7.71
CA ASN A 28 12.90 5.44 -8.56
C ASN A 28 13.85 5.69 -9.74
N ASN A 29 15.11 5.27 -9.61
CA ASN A 29 16.12 5.34 -10.66
C ASN A 29 16.10 4.15 -11.63
N LEU A 30 15.27 3.12 -11.39
CA LEU A 30 15.07 2.07 -12.39
C LEU A 30 14.55 2.70 -13.70
N PRO A 31 14.81 2.10 -14.87
CA PRO A 31 14.21 2.59 -16.11
C PRO A 31 12.68 2.64 -15.96
N LYS A 32 12.06 3.78 -16.31
CA LYS A 32 10.62 3.78 -16.60
C LYS A 32 10.44 3.06 -17.93
N THR A 33 9.35 2.32 -18.09
CA THR A 33 8.90 2.00 -19.44
C THR A 33 8.66 3.33 -20.16
N GLU A 34 9.16 3.47 -21.40
CA GLU A 34 9.12 4.77 -22.10
C GLU A 34 7.68 5.23 -22.38
N HIS A 35 6.70 4.38 -22.13
CA HIS A 35 5.30 4.69 -22.23
C HIS A 35 4.51 3.85 -21.24
N ASP A 36 3.68 4.49 -20.40
CA ASP A 36 2.50 3.78 -19.97
C ASP A 36 1.60 3.62 -21.21
N LYS A 37 1.08 2.43 -21.41
CA LYS A 37 0.06 2.00 -22.37
C LYS A 37 -1.15 2.91 -22.27
N PHE A 38 -1.39 3.51 -21.11
CA PHE A 38 -2.29 4.63 -20.98
C PHE A 38 -1.86 5.83 -21.84
N TYR A 39 -0.65 6.38 -21.76
CA TYR A 39 -0.18 7.46 -22.65
C TYR A 39 -0.16 7.04 -24.12
N HIS A 40 0.27 5.82 -24.42
CA HIS A 40 0.25 5.31 -25.79
C HIS A 40 -1.16 5.20 -26.37
N LEU A 41 -2.09 4.55 -25.67
CA LEU A 41 -3.49 4.48 -26.09
C LEU A 41 -4.11 5.86 -26.06
N ALA A 42 -3.80 6.71 -25.08
CA ALA A 42 -4.25 8.10 -25.02
C ALA A 42 -3.78 8.91 -26.23
N SER A 43 -2.60 8.63 -26.76
CA SER A 43 -2.07 9.30 -27.96
C SER A 43 -2.71 8.83 -29.27
N ARG A 44 -3.32 7.63 -29.30
CA ARG A 44 -3.95 7.03 -30.49
C ARG A 44 -5.48 7.15 -30.46
N ASP A 45 -6.07 6.78 -29.33
CA ASP A 45 -7.51 6.81 -29.03
C ASP A 45 -7.74 7.21 -27.56
N TYR A 46 -7.67 8.52 -27.32
CA TYR A 46 -7.85 9.10 -25.99
C TYR A 46 -9.22 8.78 -25.37
N GLU A 47 -10.29 8.80 -26.17
CA GLU A 47 -11.63 8.57 -25.63
C GLU A 47 -11.79 7.14 -25.15
N GLN A 48 -11.31 6.15 -25.93
CA GLN A 48 -11.34 4.76 -25.51
C GLN A 48 -10.52 4.54 -24.24
N ALA A 49 -9.27 5.02 -24.21
CA ALA A 49 -8.39 4.88 -23.05
C ALA A 49 -9.00 5.52 -21.78
N ARG A 50 -9.57 6.72 -21.92
CA ARG A 50 -10.25 7.41 -20.82
C ARG A 50 -11.46 6.63 -20.33
N ASN A 51 -12.29 6.11 -21.23
CA ASN A 51 -13.49 5.37 -20.86
C ASN A 51 -13.14 4.07 -20.12
N ILE A 52 -12.13 3.34 -20.58
CA ILE A 52 -11.63 2.13 -19.91
C ILE A 52 -11.13 2.50 -18.51
N ALA A 53 -10.23 3.48 -18.39
CA ALA A 53 -9.70 3.90 -17.09
C ALA A 53 -10.82 4.34 -16.13
N GLN A 54 -11.75 5.17 -16.57
CA GLN A 54 -12.88 5.63 -15.76
C GLN A 54 -13.76 4.48 -15.27
N HIS A 55 -14.01 3.49 -16.14
CA HIS A 55 -14.76 2.30 -15.76
C HIS A 55 -14.03 1.53 -14.65
N ARG A 56 -12.73 1.24 -14.82
CA ARG A 56 -11.93 0.50 -13.84
C ARG A 56 -11.82 1.24 -12.50
N TYR A 57 -11.60 2.55 -12.51
CA TYR A 57 -11.59 3.35 -11.27
C TYR A 57 -12.97 3.37 -10.60
N SER A 58 -14.05 3.34 -11.37
CA SER A 58 -15.41 3.26 -10.83
C SER A 58 -15.67 1.91 -10.16
N GLU A 59 -15.23 0.80 -10.76
CA GLU A 59 -15.32 -0.54 -10.16
C GLU A 59 -14.53 -0.60 -8.84
N LEU A 60 -13.28 -0.12 -8.83
CA LEU A 60 -12.46 -0.06 -7.62
C LEU A 60 -13.14 0.76 -6.51
N ALA A 61 -13.69 1.93 -6.86
CA ALA A 61 -14.41 2.77 -5.91
C ALA A 61 -15.67 2.09 -5.35
N GLN A 62 -16.39 1.31 -6.16
CA GLN A 62 -17.55 0.54 -5.70
C GLN A 62 -17.13 -0.56 -4.72
N MET A 63 -16.05 -1.29 -5.02
CA MET A 63 -15.51 -2.32 -4.12
C MET A 63 -15.09 -1.71 -2.78
N LEU A 64 -14.33 -0.60 -2.80
CA LEU A 64 -13.92 0.11 -1.59
C LEU A 64 -15.12 0.56 -0.75
N ARG A 65 -16.15 1.14 -1.39
CA ARG A 65 -17.39 1.55 -0.68
C ARG A 65 -18.12 0.37 -0.06
N ALA A 66 -18.14 -0.80 -0.73
CA ALA A 66 -18.76 -1.99 -0.20
C ALA A 66 -18.02 -2.47 1.07
N VAL A 67 -16.70 -2.58 1.01
CA VAL A 67 -15.87 -2.99 2.16
C VAL A 67 -15.97 -1.98 3.30
N VAL A 68 -15.98 -0.68 2.99
CA VAL A 68 -16.16 0.37 4.01
C VAL A 68 -17.52 0.24 4.72
N LYS A 69 -18.59 -0.05 3.98
CA LYS A 69 -19.93 -0.25 4.57
C LYS A 69 -19.99 -1.49 5.46
N GLU A 70 -19.25 -2.53 5.12
CA GLU A 70 -19.23 -3.80 5.86
C GLU A 70 -18.44 -3.69 7.17
N HIS A 71 -17.32 -2.99 7.17
CA HIS A 71 -16.36 -3.04 8.29
C HIS A 71 -16.32 -1.79 9.18
N TYR A 72 -16.92 -0.67 8.78
CA TYR A 72 -16.86 0.59 9.54
C TYR A 72 -18.23 1.09 9.97
N THR A 73 -18.28 1.75 11.13
CA THR A 73 -19.51 2.36 11.64
C THR A 73 -19.94 3.53 10.76
N SER A 74 -21.24 3.87 10.75
CA SER A 74 -21.75 4.99 9.95
C SER A 74 -21.04 6.33 10.25
N ALA A 75 -20.53 6.53 11.47
CA ALA A 75 -19.77 7.71 11.84
C ALA A 75 -18.37 7.76 11.20
N GLU A 76 -17.74 6.59 10.99
CA GLU A 76 -16.40 6.46 10.41
C GLU A 76 -16.42 6.41 8.87
N GLN A 77 -17.50 5.88 8.29
CA GLN A 77 -17.64 5.68 6.84
C GLN A 77 -17.35 6.95 6.03
N ASN A 78 -17.84 8.12 6.45
CA ASN A 78 -17.58 9.36 5.73
C ASN A 78 -16.10 9.74 5.77
N LYS A 79 -15.47 9.62 6.94
CA LYS A 79 -14.06 10.01 7.12
C LYS A 79 -13.14 9.09 6.32
N ILE A 80 -13.34 7.77 6.39
CA ILE A 80 -12.50 6.82 5.66
C ILE A 80 -12.70 6.92 4.15
N ASN A 81 -13.94 7.10 3.68
CA ASN A 81 -14.20 7.30 2.25
C ASN A 81 -13.50 8.56 1.72
N SER A 82 -13.50 9.67 2.46
CA SER A 82 -12.76 10.87 2.08
C SER A 82 -11.26 10.62 2.01
N ILE A 83 -10.68 9.91 2.97
CA ILE A 83 -9.25 9.55 2.98
C ILE A 83 -8.90 8.67 1.78
N ILE A 84 -9.69 7.63 1.51
CA ILE A 84 -9.52 6.74 0.36
C ILE A 84 -9.52 7.55 -0.95
N ILE A 85 -10.48 8.46 -1.12
CA ILE A 85 -10.57 9.31 -2.31
C ILE A 85 -9.30 10.16 -2.46
N TYR A 86 -8.81 10.77 -1.38
CA TYR A 86 -7.56 11.55 -1.42
C TYR A 86 -6.37 10.68 -1.81
N ILE A 87 -6.24 9.49 -1.23
CA ILE A 87 -5.14 8.58 -1.56
C ILE A 87 -5.17 8.19 -3.05
N ILE A 88 -6.34 7.82 -3.57
CA ILE A 88 -6.51 7.48 -4.98
C ILE A 88 -6.14 8.65 -5.88
N ASP A 89 -6.59 9.87 -5.56
CA ASP A 89 -6.30 11.07 -6.35
C ASP A 89 -4.78 11.37 -6.40
N ILE A 90 -4.08 11.25 -5.27
CA ILE A 90 -2.62 11.43 -5.19
C ILE A 90 -1.88 10.38 -6.01
N LEU A 91 -2.32 9.12 -5.92
CA LEU A 91 -1.67 8.02 -6.62
C LEU A 91 -1.93 8.09 -8.12
N ALA A 92 -3.18 8.34 -8.53
CA ALA A 92 -3.57 8.44 -9.93
C ALA A 92 -2.95 9.66 -10.62
N SER A 93 -2.94 10.83 -9.96
CA SER A 93 -2.35 12.08 -10.52
C SER A 93 -0.84 11.99 -10.77
N LYS A 94 -0.15 11.08 -10.09
CA LYS A 94 1.28 10.80 -10.29
C LYS A 94 1.55 9.58 -11.17
N ALA A 95 0.50 8.92 -11.69
CA ALA A 95 0.59 7.64 -12.37
C ALA A 95 1.29 6.56 -11.52
N ASN A 96 1.13 6.63 -10.20
CA ASN A 96 1.67 5.64 -9.26
C ASN A 96 0.74 4.43 -9.09
N ILE A 97 -0.53 4.56 -9.46
CA ILE A 97 -1.46 3.44 -9.67
C ILE A 97 -2.17 3.67 -11.00
N PHE A 98 -2.29 2.64 -11.83
CA PHE A 98 -3.03 2.71 -13.08
C PHE A 98 -3.49 1.32 -13.53
N PRO A 99 -4.65 1.21 -14.19
CA PRO A 99 -5.14 -0.08 -14.69
C PRO A 99 -4.40 -0.49 -15.98
N ASP A 100 -4.34 -1.79 -16.26
CA ASP A 100 -4.03 -2.28 -17.60
C ASP A 100 -5.20 -1.96 -18.55
N MET A 101 -4.86 -1.73 -19.81
CA MET A 101 -5.85 -1.32 -20.81
C MET A 101 -6.37 -2.51 -21.65
N ASP A 102 -5.66 -3.64 -21.66
CA ASP A 102 -6.06 -4.83 -22.41
C ASP A 102 -6.65 -5.91 -21.49
N HIS A 103 -6.17 -5.99 -20.25
CA HIS A 103 -6.56 -7.02 -19.28
C HIS A 103 -7.46 -6.43 -18.20
N GLU A 104 -8.62 -7.05 -18.03
CA GLU A 104 -9.52 -6.70 -16.94
C GLU A 104 -8.88 -7.06 -15.59
N ASN A 105 -9.15 -6.25 -14.57
CA ASN A 105 -8.72 -6.52 -13.19
C ASN A 105 -7.20 -6.62 -13.02
N VAL A 106 -6.40 -6.05 -13.92
CA VAL A 106 -4.95 -5.90 -13.76
C VAL A 106 -4.63 -4.44 -13.52
N TRP A 107 -3.80 -4.19 -12.52
CA TRP A 107 -3.36 -2.87 -12.12
C TRP A 107 -1.86 -2.90 -11.88
N TYR A 108 -1.22 -1.75 -12.06
CA TYR A 108 0.20 -1.58 -11.83
C TYR A 108 0.43 -0.49 -10.80
N THR A 109 1.48 -0.68 -10.00
CA THR A 109 2.04 0.40 -9.17
C THR A 109 3.56 0.38 -9.22
N ASP A 110 4.18 1.55 -9.35
CA ASP A 110 5.63 1.73 -9.19
C ASP A 110 5.98 2.45 -7.88
N HIS A 111 5.01 2.68 -6.99
CA HIS A 111 5.25 3.38 -5.74
C HIS A 111 5.92 2.46 -4.71
N TYR A 112 7.21 2.71 -4.44
CA TYR A 112 8.04 1.86 -3.58
C TYR A 112 7.39 1.47 -2.24
N ASP A 113 6.81 2.42 -1.50
CA ASP A 113 6.23 2.09 -0.18
C ASP A 113 4.95 1.25 -0.31
N LEU A 114 4.22 1.35 -1.43
CA LEU A 114 3.06 0.49 -1.71
C LEU A 114 3.51 -0.92 -2.10
N ILE A 115 4.55 -1.05 -2.91
CA ILE A 115 5.15 -2.33 -3.26
C ILE A 115 5.64 -3.07 -2.00
N GLU A 116 6.34 -2.36 -1.12
CA GLU A 116 6.82 -2.94 0.15
C GLU A 116 5.65 -3.32 1.08
N LEU A 117 4.58 -2.52 1.08
CA LEU A 117 3.37 -2.83 1.83
C LEU A 117 2.68 -4.08 1.27
N ALA A 118 2.51 -4.17 -0.04
CA ALA A 118 1.94 -5.32 -0.73
C ALA A 118 2.71 -6.61 -0.42
N ARG A 119 4.03 -6.58 -0.52
CA ARG A 119 4.92 -7.70 -0.13
C ARG A 119 4.73 -8.12 1.33
N ASN A 120 4.59 -7.17 2.26
CA ASN A 120 4.34 -7.48 3.67
C ASN A 120 2.94 -8.04 3.93
N MET A 121 1.98 -7.72 3.07
CA MET A 121 0.61 -8.23 3.13
C MET A 121 0.46 -9.58 2.43
N GLY A 122 1.46 -10.01 1.66
CA GLY A 122 1.39 -11.21 0.82
C GLY A 122 0.38 -11.05 -0.31
N VAL A 123 0.27 -9.83 -0.86
CA VAL A 123 -0.60 -9.50 -2.00
C VAL A 123 0.24 -9.05 -3.19
N GLY A 124 -0.36 -9.07 -4.38
CA GLY A 124 0.35 -9.04 -5.64
C GLY A 124 0.52 -10.44 -6.20
N ASP A 125 0.55 -10.53 -7.52
CA ASP A 125 0.51 -11.79 -8.23
C ASP A 125 1.46 -11.74 -9.43
N GLU A 126 2.55 -12.48 -9.32
CA GLU A 126 3.59 -12.62 -10.35
C GLU A 126 3.10 -13.39 -11.58
N THR A 127 1.91 -14.00 -11.52
CA THR A 127 1.26 -14.70 -12.65
C THR A 127 0.34 -13.80 -13.47
N LEU A 128 0.04 -12.58 -12.97
CA LEU A 128 -0.68 -11.58 -13.76
C LEU A 128 0.12 -11.20 -15.01
N PRO A 129 -0.57 -10.81 -16.10
CA PRO A 129 0.10 -10.44 -17.33
C PRO A 129 1.03 -9.25 -17.06
N HIS A 130 2.33 -9.54 -17.09
CA HIS A 130 3.35 -8.50 -17.04
C HIS A 130 3.25 -7.63 -18.29
N TRP A 131 3.67 -6.39 -18.14
CA TRP A 131 3.78 -5.49 -19.26
C TRP A 131 4.73 -6.04 -20.32
N GLN A 132 4.21 -6.41 -21.49
CA GLN A 132 5.00 -7.13 -22.52
C GLN A 132 6.23 -6.35 -23.01
N GLU A 133 6.18 -5.02 -22.98
CA GLU A 133 7.27 -4.13 -23.41
C GLU A 133 8.26 -3.82 -22.27
N GLU A 134 7.96 -4.23 -21.04
CA GLU A 134 8.88 -4.15 -19.93
C GLU A 134 9.58 -5.50 -19.79
N PRO A 135 10.88 -5.58 -20.06
CA PRO A 135 11.61 -6.75 -19.62
C PRO A 135 11.58 -6.74 -18.08
N ASN A 136 10.90 -7.72 -17.49
CA ASN A 136 10.77 -8.00 -16.05
C ASN A 136 12.12 -8.08 -15.28
N LEU A 137 13.25 -7.84 -15.96
CA LEU A 137 14.58 -7.79 -15.38
C LEU A 137 14.74 -6.70 -14.32
N TYR A 138 13.90 -5.65 -14.34
CA TYR A 138 14.05 -4.50 -13.45
C TYR A 138 13.04 -4.44 -12.28
N ASN A 139 11.98 -5.27 -12.26
CA ASN A 139 10.97 -5.35 -11.19
C ASN A 139 10.48 -3.98 -10.69
N ARG A 140 10.26 -3.03 -11.62
CA ARG A 140 9.89 -1.66 -11.25
C ARG A 140 8.42 -1.57 -10.86
N TYR A 141 7.55 -2.23 -11.61
CA TYR A 141 6.11 -2.23 -11.37
C TYR A 141 5.72 -3.52 -10.65
N LEU A 142 4.71 -3.41 -9.81
CA LEU A 142 4.02 -4.53 -9.19
C LEU A 142 2.62 -4.66 -9.78
N GLU A 143 2.33 -5.84 -10.28
CA GLU A 143 1.00 -6.25 -10.73
C GLU A 143 0.10 -6.57 -9.54
N LEU A 144 -1.11 -6.01 -9.59
CA LEU A 144 -2.12 -6.14 -8.55
C LEU A 144 -3.48 -6.43 -9.21
N CYS A 145 -4.29 -7.24 -8.54
CA CYS A 145 -5.71 -7.26 -8.84
C CYS A 145 -6.46 -6.18 -8.05
N ALA A 146 -7.70 -5.86 -8.44
CA ALA A 146 -8.50 -4.85 -7.74
C ALA A 146 -8.70 -5.18 -6.25
N SER A 147 -8.84 -6.46 -5.88
CA SER A 147 -8.96 -6.84 -4.47
C SER A 147 -7.68 -6.60 -3.67
N ASP A 148 -6.50 -6.69 -4.30
CA ASP A 148 -5.24 -6.36 -3.63
C ASP A 148 -5.13 -4.86 -3.40
N LEU A 149 -5.50 -4.06 -4.41
CA LEU A 149 -5.58 -2.61 -4.27
C LEU A 149 -6.55 -2.20 -3.16
N VAL A 150 -7.73 -2.83 -3.07
CA VAL A 150 -8.69 -2.57 -1.98
C VAL A 150 -8.03 -2.78 -0.62
N LYS A 151 -7.36 -3.91 -0.42
CA LYS A 151 -6.65 -4.20 0.85
C LYS A 151 -5.57 -3.16 1.15
N ILE A 152 -4.73 -2.84 0.17
CA ILE A 152 -3.63 -1.88 0.33
C ILE A 152 -4.18 -0.48 0.67
N LEU A 153 -5.19 -0.02 -0.06
CA LEU A 153 -5.79 1.30 0.14
C LEU A 153 -6.48 1.41 1.49
N LEU A 154 -7.16 0.36 1.95
CA LEU A 154 -7.75 0.34 3.29
C LEU A 154 -6.70 0.42 4.38
N GLU A 155 -5.62 -0.35 4.28
CA GLU A 155 -4.51 -0.32 5.25
C GLU A 155 -3.92 1.09 5.39
N ILE A 156 -3.67 1.78 4.27
CA ILE A 156 -3.16 3.14 4.29
C ILE A 156 -4.20 4.11 4.85
N SER A 157 -5.49 3.89 4.53
CA SER A 157 -6.57 4.75 4.99
C SER A 157 -6.81 4.66 6.49
N GLU A 158 -6.59 3.49 7.10
CA GLU A 158 -6.65 3.31 8.55
C GLU A 158 -5.58 4.14 9.26
N GLU A 159 -4.35 4.20 8.74
CA GLU A 159 -3.33 5.11 9.27
C GLU A 159 -3.73 6.58 9.05
N GLY A 160 -4.34 6.90 7.91
CA GLY A 160 -4.90 8.23 7.66
C GLY A 160 -6.06 8.61 8.59
N LEU A 161 -6.77 7.64 9.19
CA LEU A 161 -7.79 7.93 10.21
C LEU A 161 -7.17 8.39 11.52
N ILE A 162 -6.02 7.81 11.89
CA ILE A 162 -5.24 8.14 13.08
C ILE A 162 -4.57 9.50 12.87
N GLU A 163 -3.89 9.66 11.73
CA GLU A 163 -3.11 10.85 11.37
C GLU A 163 -3.78 11.59 10.21
N GLY A 164 -4.90 12.25 10.52
CA GLY A 164 -5.72 12.96 9.56
C GLY A 164 -4.99 14.12 8.87
N HIS A 165 -5.26 14.31 7.57
CA HIS A 165 -4.72 15.45 6.82
C HIS A 165 -5.16 16.78 7.45
N GLN A 166 -4.20 17.68 7.64
CA GLN A 166 -4.45 19.02 8.20
C GLN A 166 -4.57 20.05 7.07
N PRO A 167 -5.54 20.98 7.13
CA PRO A 167 -5.66 22.06 6.16
C PRO A 167 -4.34 22.84 6.02
N GLY A 168 -3.87 23.01 4.78
CA GLY A 168 -2.62 23.71 4.48
C GLY A 168 -1.34 22.84 4.56
N ALA A 169 -1.44 21.58 4.99
CA ALA A 169 -0.32 20.64 4.93
C ALA A 169 -0.13 20.10 3.50
N ASP A 170 1.13 19.85 3.12
CA ASP A 170 1.44 19.23 1.83
C ASP A 170 0.84 17.81 1.78
N VAL A 171 -0.13 17.65 0.88
CA VAL A 171 -0.87 16.40 0.68
C VAL A 171 0.06 15.25 0.30
N ASN A 172 1.14 15.52 -0.44
CA ASN A 172 2.13 14.51 -0.82
C ASN A 172 2.99 14.09 0.36
N GLU A 173 3.39 15.05 1.20
CA GLU A 173 4.16 14.75 2.40
C GLU A 173 3.32 13.93 3.39
N TRP A 174 2.05 14.31 3.56
CA TRP A 174 1.08 13.55 4.36
C TRP A 174 0.91 12.12 3.83
N PHE A 175 0.65 11.93 2.53
CA PHE A 175 0.52 10.60 1.95
C PHE A 175 1.78 9.74 2.17
N ASN A 176 2.96 10.31 1.90
CA ASN A 176 4.22 9.63 2.12
C ASN A 176 4.42 9.26 3.61
N TYR A 177 3.92 10.07 4.53
CA TYR A 177 3.93 9.77 5.96
C TYR A 177 3.02 8.58 6.29
N ILE A 178 1.74 8.63 5.92
CA ILE A 178 0.78 7.55 6.27
C ILE A 178 1.15 6.22 5.61
N ALA A 179 1.66 6.22 4.37
CA ALA A 179 2.13 4.99 3.71
C ALA A 179 3.34 4.37 4.44
N ARG A 180 4.22 5.21 5.00
CA ARG A 180 5.35 4.73 5.83
C ARG A 180 4.89 4.18 7.16
N GLU A 181 3.95 4.84 7.82
CA GLU A 181 3.43 4.34 9.10
C GLU A 181 2.67 3.04 8.91
N ALA A 182 1.86 2.88 7.85
CA ALA A 182 1.19 1.63 7.51
C ALA A 182 2.18 0.46 7.40
N LEU A 183 3.27 0.67 6.64
CA LEU A 183 4.33 -0.32 6.50
C LEU A 183 5.01 -0.64 7.84
N LYS A 184 5.25 0.37 8.69
CA LYS A 184 5.85 0.18 10.01
C LYS A 184 4.91 -0.60 10.94
N SER A 185 3.63 -0.26 10.97
CA SER A 185 2.59 -0.92 11.76
C SER A 185 2.48 -2.39 11.39
N ARG A 186 2.39 -2.71 10.10
CA ARG A 186 2.43 -4.10 9.60
C ARG A 186 3.70 -4.85 10.00
N LYS A 187 4.88 -4.25 9.82
CA LYS A 187 6.16 -4.86 10.23
C LYS A 187 6.24 -5.07 11.74
N ARG A 188 5.61 -4.22 12.57
CA ARG A 188 5.51 -4.44 14.02
C ARG A 188 4.58 -5.62 14.33
N LEU A 189 3.41 -5.68 13.71
CA LEU A 189 2.45 -6.78 13.88
C LEU A 189 3.04 -8.12 13.43
N SER A 190 3.73 -8.18 12.29
CA SER A 190 4.40 -9.38 11.80
C SER A 190 5.44 -9.89 12.78
N ARG A 191 6.31 -9.01 13.31
CA ARG A 191 7.31 -9.38 14.32
C ARG A 191 6.66 -9.84 15.62
N TYR A 192 5.55 -9.23 16.02
CA TYR A 192 4.81 -9.65 17.20
C TYR A 192 4.23 -11.07 17.05
N ARG A 193 3.58 -11.35 15.90
CA ARG A 193 3.08 -12.70 15.57
C ARG A 193 4.20 -13.73 15.51
N GLN A 194 5.34 -13.37 14.91
CA GLN A 194 6.53 -14.23 14.88
C GLN A 194 7.02 -14.56 16.29
N LYS A 195 7.20 -13.55 17.16
CA LYS A 195 7.60 -13.77 18.56
C LYS A 195 6.61 -14.64 19.32
N GLN A 196 5.31 -14.46 19.11
CA GLN A 196 4.30 -15.34 19.70
C GLN A 196 4.46 -16.77 19.19
N SER A 197 4.59 -16.98 17.87
CA SER A 197 4.76 -18.31 17.29
C SER A 197 6.05 -19.01 17.76
N GLU A 198 7.16 -18.28 17.89
CA GLU A 198 8.42 -18.77 18.44
C GLU A 198 8.27 -19.12 19.93
N SER A 199 7.55 -18.30 20.69
CA SER A 199 7.25 -18.58 22.10
C SER A 199 6.39 -19.83 22.26
N PHE A 200 5.38 -20.03 21.40
CA PHE A 200 4.61 -21.27 21.35
C PHE A 200 5.50 -22.47 20.96
N CYS A 201 6.36 -22.33 19.97
CA CYS A 201 7.27 -23.39 19.51
C CYS A 201 8.30 -23.78 20.60
N ILE A 202 8.79 -22.80 21.37
CA ILE A 202 9.63 -23.03 22.55
C ILE A 202 8.82 -23.76 23.63
N PHE A 203 7.57 -23.34 23.90
CA PHE A 203 6.71 -23.99 24.89
C PHE A 203 6.43 -25.46 24.58
N TYR A 204 6.26 -25.83 23.31
CA TYR A 204 6.12 -27.23 22.89
C TYR A 204 7.42 -28.03 22.99
N ARG A 205 8.59 -27.39 22.85
CA ARG A 205 9.90 -28.05 23.05
C ARG A 205 10.31 -28.15 24.53
N SER A 206 9.84 -27.24 25.39
CA SER A 206 10.13 -27.26 26.83
C SER A 206 9.06 -27.97 27.66
N SER A 207 7.86 -28.17 27.11
CA SER A 207 6.87 -29.12 27.62
C SER A 207 7.24 -30.49 27.07
N GLY A 208 8.17 -31.19 27.73
CA GLY A 208 8.56 -32.55 27.39
C GLY A 208 7.36 -33.50 27.40
N ILE A 209 6.66 -33.59 26.28
CA ILE A 209 5.84 -34.75 25.93
C ILE A 209 6.82 -35.73 25.30
N GLU A 210 7.59 -36.39 26.16
CA GLU A 210 8.08 -37.73 25.86
C GLU A 210 6.83 -38.60 25.76
N ASP A 211 6.49 -39.04 24.55
CA ASP A 211 5.54 -40.11 24.33
C ASP A 211 6.03 -41.34 25.10
N TRP A 212 5.44 -41.54 26.28
CA TRP A 212 5.45 -42.79 27.01
C TRP A 212 4.57 -43.79 26.26
N ASP A 213 5.06 -44.30 25.13
CA ASP A 213 4.41 -45.43 24.46
C ASP A 213 5.47 -46.33 23.80
N LYS A 214 6.08 -47.20 24.63
CA LYS A 214 6.47 -48.57 24.26
C LYS A 214 6.43 -49.48 25.51
N ASN A 215 5.24 -50.02 25.79
CA ASN A 215 5.12 -51.38 26.31
C ASN A 215 5.33 -52.37 25.17
#